data_AF-X0XYI2-F1
#
_entry.id   AF-X0XYI2-F1
#
_cell.length_a   1.000
_cell.length_b   1.000
_cell.length_c   1.000
_cell.angle_alpha   90.00
_cell.angle_beta   90.00
_cell.angle_gamma   90.00
#
_symmetry.space_group_name_H-M   'P 1'
#
loop_
_entity.id
_entity.type
_entity.pdbx_description
1 polymer ?
#
loop_
_entity_poly.entity_id
_entity_poly.type
_entity_poly.pdbx_seq_one_letter_code
_entity_poly.pdbx_strand_id
1 'polypeptide(L)'
;DYSDVTLSLLMEYGFIYDSSLFADDFHPYHPRLGDHVDVEEPLRMGEEADLWEFPVNFCLDDWPHFTFNFDPLRVGLSAPSKVFEIWAAEFDYMTEHEERGVFTLTMHPQIIGRGHRITLLERFIQHVLSKGVARFARMGDVATELSSKVRV
;
A
#
# COMPACT_ATOMS: atom_id res chain seq x y z
N ASP A 1 5.38 8.85 -8.06
CA ASP A 1 5.55 9.32 -9.44
C ASP A 1 5.33 8.10 -10.32
N TYR A 2 4.33 8.17 -11.18
CA TYR A 2 3.86 7.05 -12.01
C TYR A 2 3.51 7.61 -13.38
N SER A 3 3.80 6.86 -14.44
CA SER A 3 3.60 7.29 -15.82
C SER A 3 3.08 6.14 -16.67
N ASP A 4 2.57 6.45 -17.86
CA ASP A 4 2.01 5.46 -18.79
C ASP A 4 3.02 4.40 -19.26
N VAL A 5 4.32 4.64 -19.06
CA VAL A 5 5.39 3.70 -19.42
C VAL A 5 5.92 2.90 -18.22
N THR A 6 5.54 3.24 -16.99
CA THR A 6 6.11 2.64 -15.78
C THR A 6 5.91 1.13 -15.75
N LEU A 7 4.67 0.64 -15.88
CA LEU A 7 4.40 -0.81 -15.86
C LEU A 7 5.10 -1.55 -17.00
N SER A 8 5.09 -0.98 -18.22
CA SER A 8 5.77 -1.58 -19.37
C SER A 8 7.26 -1.77 -19.12
N LEU A 9 7.92 -0.76 -18.54
CA LEU A 9 9.34 -0.84 -18.18
C LEU A 9 9.56 -1.86 -17.06
N LEU A 10 8.72 -1.89 -16.03
CA LEU A 10 8.85 -2.86 -14.94
C LEU A 10 8.80 -4.30 -15.48
N MET A 11 7.86 -4.60 -16.38
CA MET A 11 7.78 -5.89 -17.06
C MET A 11 9.01 -6.15 -17.95
N GLU A 12 9.44 -5.17 -18.75
CA GLU A 12 10.63 -5.29 -19.62
C GLU A 12 11.89 -5.64 -18.82
N TYR A 13 12.06 -5.05 -17.64
CA TYR A 13 13.20 -5.31 -16.76
C TYR A 13 13.03 -6.52 -15.81
N GLY A 14 11.90 -7.23 -15.90
CA GLY A 14 11.66 -8.46 -15.15
C GLY A 14 11.35 -8.26 -13.67
N PHE A 15 10.79 -7.09 -13.29
CA PHE A 15 10.23 -6.90 -11.95
C PHE A 15 8.97 -7.76 -11.80
N ILE A 16 8.82 -8.37 -10.61
CA ILE A 16 7.70 -9.28 -10.32
C ILE A 16 6.56 -8.60 -9.56
N TYR A 17 6.78 -7.37 -9.08
CA TYR A 17 5.77 -6.58 -8.42
C TYR A 17 6.02 -5.07 -8.52
N ASP A 18 4.96 -4.29 -8.32
CA ASP A 18 4.92 -2.84 -8.06
C ASP A 18 4.11 -2.55 -6.77
N SER A 19 4.25 -1.35 -6.23
CA SER A 19 3.46 -0.85 -5.10
C SER A 19 3.33 0.67 -5.20
N SER A 20 2.61 1.11 -6.22
CA SER A 20 2.46 2.52 -6.56
C SER A 20 1.04 2.94 -6.95
N LEU A 21 0.12 1.97 -7.07
CA LEU A 21 -1.26 2.11 -7.50
C LEU A 21 -2.24 1.82 -6.35
N PHE A 22 -3.52 2.14 -6.57
CA PHE A 22 -4.52 2.30 -5.49
C PHE A 22 -5.86 1.59 -5.80
N ALA A 23 -5.90 0.63 -6.73
CA ALA A 23 -7.17 0.08 -7.23
C ALA A 23 -7.88 -0.91 -6.29
N ASP A 24 -7.23 -1.33 -5.21
CA ASP A 24 -7.78 -2.19 -4.15
C ASP A 24 -7.24 -1.72 -2.80
N ASP A 25 -7.75 -2.26 -1.69
CA ASP A 25 -7.35 -1.89 -0.33
C ASP A 25 -6.38 -2.92 0.28
N PHE A 26 -6.74 -4.21 0.21
CA PHE A 26 -6.03 -5.30 0.90
C PHE A 26 -5.63 -6.45 -0.02
N HIS A 27 -6.06 -6.46 -1.28
CA HIS A 27 -5.76 -7.53 -2.21
C HIS A 27 -4.70 -7.11 -3.22
N PRO A 28 -3.56 -7.81 -3.28
CA PRO A 28 -2.68 -7.69 -4.43
C PRO A 28 -3.40 -8.13 -5.71
N TYR A 29 -3.19 -7.41 -6.80
CA TYR A 29 -3.88 -7.63 -8.08
C TYR A 29 -2.92 -7.47 -9.26
N HIS A 30 -3.36 -7.83 -10.46
CA HIS A 30 -2.62 -7.53 -11.69
C HIS A 30 -3.10 -6.17 -12.23
N PRO A 31 -2.26 -5.12 -12.23
CA PRO A 31 -2.68 -3.80 -12.71
C PRO A 31 -2.85 -3.82 -14.24
N ARG A 32 -3.59 -2.87 -14.82
CA ARG A 32 -3.86 -2.84 -16.26
C ARG A 32 -3.04 -1.81 -17.00
N LEU A 33 -2.54 -2.18 -18.18
CA LEU A 33 -1.93 -1.29 -19.15
C LEU A 33 -2.95 -0.86 -20.20
N GLY A 34 -2.96 0.43 -20.54
CA GLY A 34 -3.78 0.95 -21.64
C GLY A 34 -5.26 1.11 -21.31
N ASP A 35 -5.61 1.25 -20.02
CA ASP A 35 -6.95 1.71 -19.61
C ASP A 35 -7.26 3.03 -20.33
N HIS A 36 -8.43 3.10 -20.97
CA HIS A 36 -8.88 4.30 -21.67
C HIS A 36 -10.03 4.93 -20.88
N VAL A 37 -9.77 6.15 -20.42
CA VAL A 37 -10.71 6.98 -19.66
C VAL A 37 -11.17 8.13 -20.55
N ASP A 38 -12.48 8.27 -20.70
CA ASP A 38 -13.13 9.37 -21.39
C ASP A 38 -14.18 10.02 -20.48
N VAL A 39 -14.60 11.24 -20.80
CA VAL A 39 -15.61 11.96 -20.03
C VAL A 39 -17.03 11.47 -20.35
N GLU A 40 -17.26 11.04 -21.60
CA GLU A 40 -18.56 10.68 -22.14
C GLU A 40 -18.77 9.16 -22.20
N GLU A 41 -17.69 8.38 -22.16
CA GLU A 41 -17.73 6.92 -22.29
C GLU A 41 -17.26 6.22 -21.00
N PRO A 42 -17.86 5.06 -20.65
CA PRO A 42 -17.36 4.24 -19.55
C PRO A 42 -15.89 3.84 -19.75
N LEU A 43 -15.20 3.58 -18.64
CA LEU A 43 -13.85 3.02 -18.66
C LEU A 43 -13.78 1.81 -19.60
N ARG A 44 -12.90 1.89 -20.59
CA ARG A 44 -12.50 0.72 -21.36
C ARG A 44 -11.25 0.14 -20.70
N MET A 45 -11.39 -1.05 -20.14
CA MET A 45 -10.29 -1.76 -19.50
C MET A 45 -9.25 -2.16 -20.54
N GLY A 46 -7.98 -1.95 -20.19
CA GLY A 46 -6.83 -2.43 -20.93
C GLY A 46 -6.48 -3.87 -20.57
N GLU A 47 -5.22 -4.24 -20.76
CA GLU A 47 -4.72 -5.60 -20.53
C GLU A 47 -4.03 -5.71 -19.17
N GLU A 48 -4.23 -6.81 -18.46
CA GLU A 48 -3.53 -7.09 -17.20
C GLU A 48 -2.01 -7.23 -17.41
N ALA A 49 -1.24 -6.59 -16.56
CA ALA A 49 0.21 -6.68 -16.49
C ALA A 49 0.63 -8.02 -15.87
N ASP A 50 1.69 -8.62 -16.39
CA ASP A 50 2.29 -9.83 -15.82
C ASP A 50 3.22 -9.52 -14.62
N LEU A 51 2.71 -8.73 -13.67
CA LEU A 51 3.33 -8.46 -12.36
C LEU A 51 2.24 -8.22 -11.31
N TRP A 52 2.59 -8.41 -10.04
CA TRP A 52 1.69 -8.11 -8.92
C TRP A 52 1.76 -6.64 -8.51
N GLU A 53 0.63 -6.01 -8.29
CA GLU A 53 0.54 -4.72 -7.62
C GLU A 53 0.14 -4.93 -6.16
N PHE A 54 0.89 -4.32 -5.25
CA PHE A 54 0.52 -4.22 -3.84
C PHE A 54 -0.07 -2.84 -3.58
N PRO A 55 -1.39 -2.74 -3.34
CA PRO A 55 -2.04 -1.44 -3.28
C PRO A 55 -1.46 -0.56 -2.18
N VAL A 56 -1.31 0.73 -2.53
CA VAL A 56 -0.95 1.80 -1.61
C VAL A 56 -2.22 2.48 -1.12
N ASN A 57 -2.18 3.01 0.10
CA ASN A 57 -3.25 3.83 0.67
C ASN A 57 -2.65 5.03 1.41
N PHE A 58 -3.12 6.25 1.13
CA PHE A 58 -2.63 7.46 1.80
C PHE A 58 -2.91 7.48 3.31
N CYS A 59 -3.94 6.78 3.78
CA CYS A 59 -4.19 6.60 5.21
C CYS A 59 -3.09 5.75 5.87
N LEU A 60 -2.46 4.85 5.11
CA LEU A 60 -1.38 3.95 5.51
C LEU A 60 0.00 4.43 5.02
N ASP A 61 0.16 5.73 4.85
CA ASP A 61 1.44 6.39 4.55
C ASP A 61 1.75 7.41 5.66
N ASP A 62 2.96 7.40 6.21
CA ASP A 62 3.37 8.35 7.24
C ASP A 62 3.53 9.79 6.70
N TRP A 63 3.79 9.96 5.41
CA TRP A 63 4.11 11.25 4.83
C TRP A 63 2.94 12.23 4.87
N PRO A 64 1.71 11.88 4.40
CA PRO A 64 0.57 12.78 4.45
C PRO A 64 0.16 13.17 5.88
N HIS A 65 0.39 12.30 6.87
CA HIS A 65 0.03 12.60 8.25
C HIS A 65 0.95 13.63 8.90
N PHE A 66 2.24 13.54 8.61
CA PHE A 66 3.26 14.19 9.43
C PHE A 66 4.02 15.31 8.74
N THR A 67 3.97 15.39 7.41
CA THR A 67 4.69 16.40 6.64
C THR A 67 3.86 17.65 6.47
N PHE A 68 4.33 18.76 7.02
CA PHE A 68 3.77 20.08 6.81
C PHE A 68 4.52 20.80 5.68
N ASN A 69 3.80 21.46 4.79
CA ASN A 69 4.36 22.28 3.72
C ASN A 69 3.53 23.55 3.52
N PHE A 70 4.19 24.66 3.19
CA PHE A 70 3.52 25.94 2.96
C PHE A 70 2.98 26.09 1.54
N ASP A 71 3.71 25.61 0.53
CA ASP A 71 3.34 25.76 -0.88
C ASP A 71 3.69 24.51 -1.70
N PRO A 72 2.68 23.73 -2.16
CA PRO A 72 1.27 23.86 -1.83
C PRO A 72 1.02 23.59 -0.35
N LEU A 73 0.01 24.24 0.24
CA LEU A 73 -0.35 24.04 1.64
C LEU A 73 -0.71 22.57 1.89
N ARG A 74 0.07 21.91 2.75
CA ARG A 74 -0.24 20.57 3.26
C ARG A 74 -0.32 20.65 4.78
N VAL A 75 -1.51 20.34 5.30
CA VAL A 75 -1.70 20.18 6.73
C VAL A 75 -0.96 18.90 7.14
N GLY A 76 0.05 19.03 7.98
CA GLY A 76 0.83 17.92 8.53
C GLY A 76 0.80 17.93 10.04
N LEU A 77 1.85 17.39 10.66
CA LEU A 77 2.03 17.41 12.13
C LEU A 77 0.87 16.77 12.90
N SER A 78 0.19 15.76 12.33
CA SER A 78 -0.84 15.01 13.04
C SER A 78 -0.31 14.45 14.36
N ALA A 79 -1.14 14.43 15.39
CA ALA A 79 -0.83 13.74 16.64
C ALA A 79 -0.65 12.24 16.37
N PRO A 80 0.35 11.56 16.97
CA PRO A 80 0.50 10.12 16.80
C PRO A 80 -0.77 9.34 17.16
N SER A 81 -1.50 9.73 18.20
CA SER A 81 -2.74 9.05 18.59
C SER A 81 -3.75 8.91 17.44
N LYS A 82 -3.91 9.97 16.62
CA LYS A 82 -4.76 9.95 15.43
C LYS A 82 -4.27 8.92 14.41
N VAL A 83 -2.97 8.89 14.14
CA VAL A 83 -2.38 7.99 13.14
C VAL A 83 -2.48 6.53 13.60
N PHE A 84 -2.26 6.27 14.89
CA PHE A 84 -2.43 4.95 15.48
C PHE A 84 -3.87 4.47 15.38
N GLU A 85 -4.85 5.34 15.66
CA GLU A 85 -6.27 5.02 15.56
C GLU A 85 -6.63 4.54 14.14
N ILE A 86 -6.17 5.26 13.12
CA ILE A 86 -6.39 4.90 11.71
C ILE A 86 -5.72 3.56 11.39
N TRP A 87 -4.42 3.42 11.66
CA TRP A 87 -3.68 2.20 11.28
C TRP A 87 -4.20 0.95 12.00
N ALA A 88 -4.54 1.07 13.28
CA ALA A 88 -5.09 -0.04 14.05
C ALA A 88 -6.50 -0.42 13.57
N ALA A 89 -7.34 0.56 13.22
CA ALA A 89 -8.70 0.29 12.72
C ALA A 89 -8.68 -0.37 11.34
N GLU A 90 -7.84 0.10 10.42
CA GLU A 90 -7.64 -0.52 9.09
C GLU A 90 -7.15 -1.96 9.23
N PHE A 91 -6.18 -2.19 10.11
CA PHE A 91 -5.67 -3.53 10.36
C PHE A 91 -6.74 -4.44 10.97
N ASP A 92 -7.48 -3.97 11.97
CA ASP A 92 -8.54 -4.72 12.62
C ASP A 92 -9.66 -5.07 11.62
N TYR A 93 -10.08 -4.11 10.80
CA TYR A 93 -11.05 -4.33 9.74
C TYR A 93 -10.60 -5.42 8.77
N MET A 94 -9.37 -5.31 8.25
CA MET A 94 -8.80 -6.33 7.35
C MET A 94 -8.81 -7.71 8.02
N THR A 95 -8.39 -7.83 9.28
CA THR A 95 -8.37 -9.13 9.97
C THR A 95 -9.74 -9.72 10.25
N GLU A 96 -10.79 -8.90 10.30
CA GLU A 96 -12.17 -9.34 10.55
C GLU A 96 -12.90 -9.71 9.25
N HIS A 97 -12.57 -9.06 8.14
CA HIS A 97 -13.35 -9.14 6.90
C HIS A 97 -12.62 -9.83 5.75
N GLU A 98 -11.28 -9.90 5.79
CA GLU A 98 -10.49 -10.48 4.70
C GLU A 98 -9.84 -11.80 5.11
N GLU A 99 -10.09 -12.86 4.34
CA GLU A 99 -9.48 -14.17 4.60
C GLU A 99 -7.97 -14.18 4.33
N ARG A 100 -7.52 -13.38 3.35
CA ARG A 100 -6.14 -13.38 2.85
C ARG A 100 -5.62 -11.97 2.50
N GLY A 101 -6.03 -10.97 3.27
CA GLY A 101 -5.59 -9.58 3.08
C GLY A 101 -4.09 -9.37 3.29
N VAL A 102 -3.53 -8.38 2.58
CA VAL A 102 -2.16 -7.88 2.71
C VAL A 102 -2.21 -6.43 3.16
N PHE A 103 -1.66 -6.16 4.35
CA PHE A 103 -1.58 -4.81 4.90
C PHE A 103 -0.28 -4.12 4.48
N THR A 104 -0.37 -3.18 3.54
CA THR A 104 0.78 -2.41 3.04
C THR A 104 0.92 -1.10 3.80
N LEU A 105 1.94 -0.98 4.65
CA LEU A 105 2.25 0.24 5.41
C LEU A 105 3.48 0.95 4.83
N THR A 106 3.28 2.14 4.28
CA THR A 106 4.34 2.98 3.69
C THR A 106 4.94 3.90 4.75
N MET A 107 6.26 3.89 4.88
CA MET A 107 6.97 4.70 5.86
C MET A 107 8.26 5.29 5.29
N HIS A 108 8.60 6.50 5.75
CA HIS A 108 9.80 7.20 5.34
C HIS A 108 10.72 7.41 6.55
N PRO A 109 12.00 7.00 6.50
CA PRO A 109 12.90 7.09 7.67
C PRO A 109 12.98 8.49 8.30
N GLN A 110 13.01 9.53 7.48
CA GLN A 110 13.04 10.93 7.89
C GLN A 110 11.72 11.43 8.54
N ILE A 111 10.62 10.70 8.33
CA ILE A 111 9.30 11.01 8.86
C ILE A 111 9.00 10.15 10.09
N ILE A 112 8.86 8.82 9.95
CA ILE A 112 8.51 7.91 11.06
C ILE A 112 9.57 7.87 12.17
N GLY A 113 10.84 8.17 11.84
CA GLY A 113 11.97 8.05 12.78
C GLY A 113 12.00 9.06 13.93
N ARG A 114 11.11 10.06 13.99
CA ARG A 114 11.06 11.01 15.12
C ARG A 114 10.51 10.36 16.38
N GLY A 115 11.02 10.75 17.56
CA GLY A 115 10.72 10.09 18.84
C GLY A 115 9.24 9.76 19.11
N HIS A 116 8.33 10.72 18.98
CA HIS A 116 6.90 10.49 19.20
C HIS A 116 6.24 9.57 18.14
N ARG A 117 6.84 9.43 16.96
CA ARG A 117 6.33 8.63 15.83
C ARG A 117 6.89 7.22 15.84
N ILE A 118 8.16 7.05 16.23
CA ILE A 118 8.74 5.72 16.41
C ILE A 118 8.08 4.97 17.58
N THR A 119 7.71 5.67 18.66
CA THR A 119 6.90 5.08 19.75
C THR A 119 5.49 4.69 19.29
N LEU A 120 4.91 5.42 18.32
CA LEU A 120 3.67 4.99 17.68
C LEU A 120 3.85 3.73 16.85
N LEU A 121 4.93 3.63 16.07
CA LEU A 121 5.22 2.44 15.28
C LEU A 121 5.42 1.22 16.18
N GLU A 122 6.15 1.37 17.28
CA GLU A 122 6.31 0.33 18.30
C GLU A 122 4.93 -0.13 18.83
N ARG A 123 4.05 0.80 19.19
CA ARG A 123 2.70 0.49 19.65
C ARG A 123 1.87 -0.23 18.58
N PHE A 124 1.97 0.17 17.32
CA PHE A 124 1.27 -0.49 16.21
C PHE A 124 1.78 -1.92 15.99
N ILE A 125 3.09 -2.14 16.02
CA ILE A 125 3.69 -3.48 15.92
C ILE A 125 3.19 -4.37 17.08
N GLN A 126 3.14 -3.85 18.30
CA GLN A 126 2.60 -4.58 19.45
C GLN A 126 1.12 -4.94 19.27
N HIS A 127 0.31 -4.02 18.73
CA HIS A 127 -1.09 -4.28 18.39
C HIS A 127 -1.23 -5.43 17.39
N VAL A 128 -0.49 -5.37 16.27
CA VAL A 128 -0.47 -6.42 15.23
C VAL A 128 -0.08 -7.78 15.81
N LEU A 129 0.99 -7.82 16.61
CA LEU A 129 1.45 -9.04 17.26
C LEU A 129 0.42 -9.60 18.25
N SER A 130 -0.28 -8.74 18.99
CA SER A 130 -1.28 -9.16 19.98
C SER A 130 -2.48 -9.88 19.37
N LYS A 131 -2.80 -9.62 18.10
CA LYS A 131 -3.91 -10.28 17.40
C LYS A 131 -3.58 -11.73 17.03
N GLY A 132 -2.30 -12.08 16.90
CA GLY A 132 -1.84 -13.46 16.69
C GLY A 132 -2.23 -14.07 15.33
N VAL A 133 -2.75 -13.27 14.39
CA VAL A 133 -3.27 -13.72 13.09
C VAL A 133 -2.44 -13.23 11.89
N ALA A 134 -1.46 -12.35 12.11
CA ALA A 134 -0.65 -11.76 11.05
C ALA A 134 0.80 -12.26 11.06
N ARG A 135 1.42 -12.28 9.89
CA ARG A 135 2.87 -12.44 9.72
C ARG A 135 3.47 -11.17 9.12
N PHE A 136 4.67 -10.82 9.56
CA PHE A 136 5.48 -9.83 8.86
C PHE A 136 6.23 -10.53 7.72
N ALA A 137 6.21 -9.94 6.52
CA ALA A 137 6.82 -10.50 5.32
C ALA A 137 7.45 -9.40 4.46
N ARG A 138 8.40 -9.79 3.61
CA ARG A 138 8.89 -8.91 2.54
C ARG A 138 7.92 -9.01 1.37
N MET A 139 7.61 -7.89 0.74
CA MET A 139 6.67 -7.84 -0.39
C MET A 139 7.06 -8.78 -1.54
N GLY A 140 8.34 -8.85 -1.89
CA GLY A 140 8.84 -9.77 -2.92
C GLY A 140 8.67 -11.26 -2.58
N ASP A 141 8.72 -11.63 -1.29
CA ASP A 141 8.45 -13.01 -0.85
C ASP A 141 6.95 -13.31 -1.06
N VAL A 142 6.07 -12.37 -0.71
CA VAL A 142 4.62 -12.48 -0.92
C VAL A 142 4.28 -12.58 -2.41
N ALA A 143 4.89 -11.75 -3.27
CA ALA A 143 4.70 -11.79 -4.73
C ALA A 143 5.08 -13.16 -5.32
N THR A 144 6.19 -13.73 -4.85
CA THR A 144 6.65 -15.07 -5.24
C THR A 144 5.65 -16.15 -4.79
N GLU A 145 5.16 -16.07 -3.55
CA GLU A 145 4.16 -16.99 -3.02
C GLU A 145 2.85 -16.93 -3.80
N LEU A 146 2.36 -15.74 -4.15
CA LEU A 146 1.14 -15.56 -4.94
C LEU A 146 1.30 -16.21 -6.32
N SER A 147 2.41 -15.94 -7.00
CA SER A 147 2.72 -16.50 -8.32
C SER A 147 2.82 -18.03 -8.32
N SER A 148 3.33 -18.61 -7.22
CA SER A 148 3.42 -20.07 -7.08
C SER A 148 2.06 -20.76 -6.90
N LYS A 149 1.07 -20.04 -6.38
CA LYS A 149 -0.29 -20.54 -6.12
C LYS A 149 -1.22 -20.40 -7.33
N VAL A 150 -0.87 -19.55 -8.31
CA VAL A 150 -1.65 -19.32 -9.54
C VAL A 150 -1.33 -20.36 -10.64
N ARG A 151 -0.24 -21.14 -10.51
CA ARG A 151 0.03 -22.28 -11.41
C ARG A 151 -0.88 -23.48 -11.06
N VAL A 152 -2.08 -23.52 -11.66
CA VAL A 152 -2.98 -24.69 -11.75
C VAL A 152 -3.25 -25.01 -13.21
#